data_AF-A0A1I5RC63-F1
#
_entry.id   AF-A0A1I5RC63-F1
#
_cell.length_a   1.000
_cell.length_b   1.000
_cell.length_c   1.000
_cell.angle_alpha   90.00
_cell.angle_beta   90.00
_cell.angle_gamma   90.00
#
_symmetry.space_group_name_H-M   'P 1'
#
loop_
_entity.id
_entity.type
_entity.pdbx_description
1 polymer ?
#
loop_
_entity_poly.entity_id
_entity_poly.type
_entity_poly.pdbx_seq_one_letter_code
_entity_poly.pdbx_strand_id
1 'polypeptide(L)'
;MAKHNVRIKIPRNAEHLLQLANTVYSKHIADAEKSPLILLNDYNWKDNSQHMAQAQALQQQIRQTEEELDNLYRKRDMLLVPVNLTLKCSRDLLLGMYKANYKKLTEWGFEVDDTPKQKQPVTINQ
;
A
#
# COMPACT_ATOMS: atom_id res chain seq x y z
N MET A 1 31.91 -6.68 -38.71
CA MET A 1 31.72 -5.68 -37.63
C MET A 1 31.21 -6.40 -36.40
N ALA A 2 31.88 -6.26 -35.25
CA ALA A 2 31.50 -6.94 -34.01
C ALA A 2 30.18 -6.40 -33.47
N LYS A 3 29.22 -7.28 -33.18
CA LYS A 3 27.90 -6.92 -32.67
C LYS A 3 28.03 -6.47 -31.20
N HIS A 4 28.07 -5.17 -30.95
CA HIS A 4 28.05 -4.64 -29.58
C HIS A 4 26.64 -4.83 -29.00
N ASN A 5 26.52 -5.72 -28.03
CA ASN A 5 25.25 -6.06 -27.41
C ASN A 5 24.94 -5.06 -26.29
N VAL A 6 24.58 -3.83 -26.65
CA VAL A 6 24.24 -2.77 -25.70
C VAL A 6 22.81 -2.97 -25.19
N ARG A 7 22.64 -3.02 -23.86
CA ARG A 7 21.32 -3.11 -23.22
C ARG A 7 20.88 -1.72 -22.74
N ILE A 8 19.82 -1.19 -23.34
CA ILE A 8 19.17 0.04 -22.88
C ILE A 8 18.08 -0.32 -21.87
N LYS A 9 18.18 0.20 -20.65
CA LYS A 9 17.20 -0.07 -19.59
C LYS A 9 16.06 0.95 -19.68
N ILE A 10 14.83 0.44 -19.80
CA ILE A 10 13.61 1.22 -19.61
C ILE A 10 13.09 0.91 -18.20
N PRO A 11 12.89 1.92 -17.33
CA PRO A 11 12.34 1.71 -16.00
C PRO A 11 10.95 1.06 -16.04
N ARG A 12 10.65 0.21 -15.05
CA ARG A 12 9.32 -0.42 -14.89
C ARG A 12 8.43 0.30 -13.88
N ASN A 13 9.03 1.03 -12.95
CA ASN A 13 8.30 1.85 -11.99
C ASN A 13 7.76 3.09 -12.71
N ALA A 14 6.50 3.45 -12.42
CA ALA A 14 5.79 4.54 -13.08
C ALA A 14 6.50 5.90 -12.94
N GLU A 15 7.03 6.21 -11.76
CA GLU A 15 7.71 7.49 -11.49
C GLU A 15 9.00 7.63 -12.32
N HIS A 16 9.84 6.59 -12.30
CA HIS A 16 11.07 6.60 -13.10
C HIS A 16 10.79 6.54 -14.60
N LEU A 17 9.71 5.86 -15.02
CA LEU A 17 9.29 5.82 -16.42
C LEU A 17 8.83 7.20 -16.89
N LEU A 18 7.99 7.89 -16.09
CA LEU A 18 7.55 9.25 -16.38
C LEU A 18 8.72 10.24 -16.36
N GLN A 19 9.68 10.08 -15.47
CA GLN A 19 10.89 10.90 -15.46
C GLN A 19 11.70 10.73 -16.74
N LEU A 20 11.96 9.49 -17.17
CA LEU A 20 12.66 9.22 -18.42
C LEU A 20 11.89 9.78 -19.62
N ALA A 21 10.56 9.57 -19.67
CA ALA A 21 9.71 10.08 -20.74
C ALA A 21 9.78 11.61 -20.83
N ASN A 22 9.75 12.33 -19.70
CA ASN A 22 9.90 13.78 -19.67
C ASN A 22 11.27 14.22 -20.18
N THR A 23 12.36 13.57 -19.74
CA THR A 23 13.70 13.90 -20.23
C THR A 23 13.82 13.73 -21.74
N VAL A 24 13.32 12.61 -22.28
CA VAL A 24 13.34 12.35 -23.72
C VAL A 24 12.47 13.35 -24.47
N TYR A 25 11.26 13.62 -23.98
CA TYR A 25 10.35 14.59 -24.59
C TYR A 25 10.92 16.01 -24.59
N SER A 26 11.49 16.47 -23.47
CA SER A 26 12.14 17.79 -23.39
C SER A 26 13.29 17.91 -24.39
N LYS A 27 14.09 16.86 -24.56
CA LYS A 27 15.15 16.85 -25.57
C LYS A 27 14.59 16.87 -26.99
N HIS A 28 13.54 16.11 -27.27
CA HIS A 28 12.86 16.11 -28.56
C HIS A 28 12.37 17.52 -28.94
N ILE A 29 11.71 18.21 -28.01
CA ILE A 29 11.23 19.58 -28.22
C ILE A 29 12.41 20.56 -28.40
N ALA A 30 13.47 20.43 -27.61
CA ALA A 30 14.65 21.28 -27.71
C ALA A 30 15.37 21.14 -29.07
N ASP A 31 15.39 19.93 -29.64
CA ASP A 31 16.01 19.66 -30.93
C ASP A 31 15.07 19.95 -32.12
N ALA A 32 13.77 20.12 -31.87
CA ALA A 32 12.74 20.42 -32.87
C ALA A 32 12.85 19.52 -34.12
N GLU A 33 12.91 20.10 -35.33
CA GLU A 33 13.04 19.37 -36.60
C GLU A 33 14.34 18.57 -36.72
N LYS A 34 15.37 18.88 -35.92
CA LYS A 34 16.63 18.13 -35.89
C LYS A 34 16.53 16.87 -35.06
N SER A 35 15.46 16.70 -34.30
CA SER A 35 15.27 15.51 -33.48
C SER A 35 15.03 14.29 -34.37
N PRO A 36 15.84 13.23 -34.27
CA PRO A 36 15.61 11.99 -35.04
C PRO A 36 14.29 11.30 -34.67
N LEU A 37 13.72 11.62 -33.51
CA LEU A 37 12.43 11.09 -33.05
C LEU A 37 11.23 11.57 -33.88
N ILE A 38 11.41 12.56 -34.78
CA ILE A 38 10.36 12.95 -35.75
C ILE A 38 10.04 11.84 -36.75
N LEU A 39 10.95 10.87 -36.92
CA LEU A 39 10.78 9.72 -37.80
C LEU A 39 9.89 8.62 -37.21
N LEU A 40 9.42 8.78 -35.96
CA LEU A 40 8.47 7.86 -35.34
C LEU A 40 7.08 8.05 -35.95
N ASN A 41 6.66 7.13 -36.81
CA ASN A 41 5.37 7.22 -37.51
C ASN A 41 4.17 6.85 -36.63
N ASP A 42 4.29 5.76 -35.84
CA ASP A 42 3.17 5.19 -35.09
C ASP A 42 3.08 5.69 -33.64
N TYR A 43 4.15 6.31 -33.13
CA TYR A 43 4.27 6.74 -31.73
C TYR A 43 4.64 8.22 -31.66
N ASN A 44 3.61 9.07 -31.54
CA ASN A 44 3.78 10.51 -31.50
C ASN A 44 4.05 10.99 -30.08
N TRP A 45 5.14 11.74 -29.90
CA TRP A 45 5.50 12.38 -28.63
C TRP A 45 4.55 13.49 -28.22
N LYS A 46 3.90 14.16 -29.18
CA LYS A 46 2.88 15.17 -28.92
C LYS A 46 1.66 14.56 -28.24
N ASP A 47 1.17 13.42 -28.75
CA ASP A 47 0.01 12.73 -28.17
C ASP A 47 0.37 12.13 -26.81
N ASN A 48 1.55 11.50 -26.72
CA ASN A 48 2.04 10.95 -25.45
C ASN A 48 2.32 12.01 -24.38
N SER A 49 2.61 13.26 -24.76
CA SER A 49 2.79 14.35 -23.77
C SER A 49 1.54 14.60 -22.93
N GLN A 50 0.34 14.41 -23.50
CA GLN A 50 -0.92 14.52 -22.77
C GLN A 50 -1.08 13.35 -21.79
N HIS A 51 -0.81 12.12 -22.24
CA HIS A 51 -0.83 10.95 -21.37
C HIS A 51 0.18 11.06 -20.22
N MET A 52 1.38 11.59 -20.48
CA MET A 52 2.40 11.84 -19.46
C MET A 52 1.90 12.84 -18.42
N ALA A 53 1.33 13.97 -18.84
CA ALA A 53 0.80 14.98 -17.92
C ALA A 53 -0.33 14.42 -17.04
N GLN A 54 -1.25 13.64 -17.64
CA GLN A 54 -2.32 12.96 -16.89
C GLN A 54 -1.76 11.93 -15.89
N ALA A 55 -0.81 11.11 -16.31
CA ALA A 55 -0.18 10.11 -15.44
C ALA A 55 0.61 10.76 -14.29
N GLN A 56 1.27 11.90 -14.52
CA GLN A 56 1.93 12.67 -13.46
C GLN A 56 0.93 13.23 -12.45
N ALA A 57 -0.19 13.78 -12.92
CA ALA A 57 -1.25 14.27 -12.05
C ALA A 57 -1.83 13.14 -11.18
N LEU A 58 -2.08 11.97 -11.78
CA LEU A 58 -2.52 10.78 -11.04
C LEU A 58 -1.48 10.32 -10.02
N GLN A 59 -0.19 10.27 -10.38
CA GLN A 59 0.87 9.91 -9.45
C GLN A 59 0.95 10.86 -8.25
N GLN A 60 0.70 12.16 -8.46
CA GLN A 60 0.63 13.13 -7.37
C GLN A 60 -0.58 12.88 -6.47
N GLN A 61 -1.75 12.61 -7.05
CA GLN A 61 -2.96 12.27 -6.28
C GLN A 61 -2.79 11.00 -5.46
N ILE A 62 -2.11 9.98 -6.02
CA ILE A 62 -1.79 8.73 -5.31
C ILE A 62 -0.97 9.06 -4.06
N ARG A 63 0.13 9.81 -4.19
CA ARG A 63 0.98 10.17 -3.04
C ARG A 63 0.22 10.93 -1.96
N GLN A 64 -0.62 11.89 -2.35
CA GLN A 64 -1.45 12.64 -1.40
C GLN A 64 -2.45 11.73 -0.68
N THR A 65 -3.04 10.78 -1.42
CA THR A 65 -4.01 9.82 -0.87
C THR A 65 -3.33 8.84 0.07
N GLU A 66 -2.13 8.36 -0.25
CA GLU A 66 -1.33 7.48 0.61
C GLU A 66 -0.99 8.18 1.94
N GLU A 67 -0.59 9.45 1.89
CA GLU A 67 -0.33 10.24 3.11
C GLU A 67 -1.60 10.41 3.96
N GLU A 68 -2.74 10.72 3.33
CA GLU A 68 -4.01 10.84 4.05
C GLU A 68 -4.45 9.50 4.64
N LEU A 69 -4.26 8.40 3.92
CA LEU A 69 -4.57 7.05 4.38
C LEU A 69 -3.77 6.70 5.65
N ASP A 70 -2.47 6.99 5.65
CA ASP A 70 -1.61 6.78 6.82
C ASP A 70 -2.08 7.61 8.02
N ASN A 71 -2.47 8.86 7.79
CA ASN A 71 -3.03 9.73 8.84
C ASN A 71 -4.35 9.17 9.38
N LEU A 72 -5.23 8.67 8.52
CA LEU A 72 -6.49 8.05 8.92
C LEU A 72 -6.26 6.78 9.74
N TYR A 73 -5.30 5.93 9.35
CA TYR A 73 -4.94 4.76 10.13
C TYR A 73 -4.43 5.13 11.52
N ARG A 74 -3.52 6.10 11.63
CA ARG A 74 -3.01 6.58 12.93
C ARG A 74 -4.13 7.10 13.82
N LYS A 75 -5.02 7.94 13.27
CA LYS A 75 -6.18 8.49 14.00
C LYS A 75 -7.10 7.38 14.49
N ARG A 76 -7.47 6.44 13.61
CA ARG A 76 -8.29 5.28 13.97
C ARG A 76 -7.66 4.48 15.10
N ASP A 77 -6.38 4.15 14.99
CA ASP A 77 -5.71 3.29 15.96
C ASP A 77 -5.62 3.96 17.33
N MET A 78 -5.37 5.28 17.38
CA MET A 78 -5.43 6.05 18.62
C MET A 78 -6.82 6.00 19.27
N LEU A 79 -7.89 6.12 18.47
CA LEU A 79 -9.27 6.05 18.96
C LEU A 79 -9.66 4.65 19.44
N LEU A 80 -9.08 3.60 18.87
CA LEU A 80 -9.37 2.22 19.25
C LEU A 80 -8.72 1.80 20.58
N VAL A 81 -7.66 2.47 21.03
CA VAL A 81 -7.02 2.18 22.33
C VAL A 81 -8.01 2.24 23.51
N PRO A 82 -8.71 3.36 23.76
CA PRO A 82 -9.66 3.44 24.88
C PRO A 82 -10.88 2.53 24.69
N VAL A 83 -11.31 2.28 23.44
CA VAL A 83 -12.40 1.34 23.13
C VAL A 83 -12.01 -0.07 23.55
N ASN A 84 -10.81 -0.53 23.16
CA ASN A 84 -10.30 -1.84 23.52
C ASN A 84 -10.12 -1.99 25.04
N LEU A 85 -9.61 -0.95 25.71
CA LEU A 85 -9.49 -0.95 27.16
C LEU A 85 -10.86 -1.05 27.84
N THR A 86 -11.84 -0.29 27.36
CA THR A 86 -13.22 -0.36 27.86
C THR A 86 -13.80 -1.76 27.69
N LEU A 87 -13.65 -2.39 26.53
CA LEU A 87 -14.11 -3.76 26.29
C LEU A 87 -13.44 -4.77 27.22
N LYS A 88 -12.13 -4.65 27.45
CA LYS A 88 -11.39 -5.51 28.40
C LYS A 88 -11.90 -5.35 29.83
N CYS A 89 -12.04 -4.11 30.30
CA CYS A 89 -12.58 -3.83 31.64
C CYS A 89 -14.00 -4.36 31.79
N SER A 90 -14.87 -4.17 30.79
CA SER A 90 -16.22 -4.71 30.77
C SER A 90 -16.23 -6.23 30.85
N ARG A 91 -15.40 -6.90 30.03
CA ARG A 91 -15.23 -8.36 30.09
C ARG A 91 -14.82 -8.81 31.48
N ASP A 92 -13.80 -8.18 32.07
CA ASP A 92 -13.23 -8.59 33.35
C ASP A 92 -14.24 -8.41 34.50
N LEU A 93 -15.05 -7.34 34.46
CA LEU A 93 -16.16 -7.14 35.38
C LEU A 93 -17.22 -8.24 35.24
N LEU A 94 -17.67 -8.53 34.03
CA LEU A 94 -18.70 -9.55 33.77
C LEU A 94 -18.20 -10.95 34.14
N LEU A 95 -16.93 -11.28 33.86
CA LEU A 95 -16.30 -12.52 34.33
C LEU A 95 -16.31 -12.60 35.86
N GLY A 96 -16.06 -11.48 36.54
CA GLY A 96 -16.12 -11.38 38.00
C GLY A 96 -17.52 -11.59 38.56
N MET A 97 -18.56 -11.13 37.86
CA MET A 97 -19.97 -11.26 38.26
C MET A 97 -20.55 -12.65 37.96
N TYR A 98 -20.19 -13.25 36.83
CA TYR A 98 -20.74 -14.52 36.35
C TYR A 98 -19.76 -15.69 36.49
N LYS A 99 -18.92 -15.70 37.54
CA LYS A 99 -17.87 -16.71 37.76
C LYS A 99 -18.35 -18.17 37.69
N ALA A 100 -19.61 -18.44 38.03
CA ALA A 100 -20.18 -19.79 37.99
C ALA A 100 -20.76 -20.16 36.61
N ASN A 101 -20.93 -19.20 35.70
CA ASN A 101 -21.52 -19.42 34.38
C ASN A 101 -21.02 -18.38 33.36
N TYR A 102 -19.83 -18.60 32.83
CA TYR A 102 -19.20 -17.70 31.85
C TYR A 102 -19.95 -17.59 30.54
N LYS A 103 -20.81 -18.56 30.19
CA LYS A 103 -21.64 -18.49 28.97
C LYS A 103 -22.58 -17.29 28.96
N LYS A 104 -22.90 -16.71 30.12
CA LYS A 104 -23.67 -15.45 30.19
C LYS A 104 -23.01 -14.28 29.46
N LEU A 105 -21.69 -14.32 29.24
CA LEU A 105 -21.00 -13.26 28.50
C LEU A 105 -21.37 -13.25 27.01
N THR A 106 -21.90 -14.35 26.45
CA THR A 106 -22.36 -14.37 25.05
C THR A 106 -23.60 -13.50 24.84
N GLU A 107 -24.42 -13.29 25.88
CA GLU A 107 -25.56 -12.36 25.84
C GLU A 107 -25.10 -10.90 25.64
N TRP A 108 -23.85 -10.60 26.00
CA TRP A 108 -23.19 -9.30 25.82
C TRP A 108 -22.35 -9.24 24.54
N GLY A 109 -22.40 -10.28 23.70
CA GLY A 109 -21.68 -10.36 22.43
C GLY A 109 -20.23 -10.83 22.54
N PHE A 110 -19.76 -11.29 23.71
CA PHE A 110 -18.46 -11.93 23.81
C PHE A 110 -18.52 -13.39 23.37
N GLU A 111 -17.57 -13.80 22.54
CA GLU A 111 -17.36 -15.23 22.26
C GLU A 111 -16.65 -15.88 23.46
N VAL A 112 -17.17 -17.03 23.90
CA VAL A 112 -16.63 -17.80 25.03
C VAL A 112 -16.21 -19.18 24.52
N ASP A 113 -14.91 -19.42 24.47
CA ASP A 113 -14.34 -20.74 24.19
C ASP A 113 -14.05 -21.48 25.50
N ASP A 114 -14.77 -22.57 25.74
CA ASP A 114 -14.65 -23.44 26.93
C ASP A 114 -13.95 -24.77 26.59
N THR A 115 -13.26 -24.84 25.45
CA THR A 115 -12.52 -26.03 25.04
C THR A 115 -11.31 -26.23 25.95
N PRO A 116 -11.12 -27.41 26.58
CA PRO A 116 -9.96 -27.68 27.41
C PRO A 116 -8.66 -27.54 26.60
N LYS A 117 -7.76 -26.64 27.02
CA LYS A 117 -6.43 -26.53 26.38
C LYS A 117 -5.66 -27.83 26.61
N GLN A 118 -5.37 -28.56 25.54
CA GLN A 118 -4.47 -29.71 25.60
C GLN A 118 -3.07 -29.25 26.07
N LYS A 119 -2.51 -29.93 27.07
CA LYS A 119 -1.14 -29.68 27.53
C LYS A 119 -0.18 -30.02 26.39
N GLN A 120 0.55 -29.04 25.89
CA GLN A 120 1.62 -29.30 24.92
C GLN A 120 2.71 -30.13 25.60
N PRO A 121 3.15 -31.25 25.02
CA PRO A 121 4.27 -32.02 25.57
C PRO A 121 5.54 -31.18 25.49
N VAL A 122 6.19 -30.98 26.64
CA VAL A 122 7.50 -30.33 26.72
C VAL A 122 8.50 -31.25 26.03
N THR A 123 8.93 -30.90 24.81
CA THR A 123 10.00 -31.61 24.13
C THR A 123 11.32 -31.05 24.64
N ILE A 124 11.99 -31.81 25.51
CA ILE A 124 13.35 -31.53 25.94
C ILE A 124 14.27 -32.11 24.87
N ASN A 125 14.83 -31.27 24.00
CA ASN A 125 15.86 -31.70 23.06
C ASN A 125 17.21 -31.73 23.78
N GLN A 126 17.86 -32.90 23.78
CA GLN A 126 19.24 -33.13 24.22
C GLN A 126 20.23 -32.73 23.12
#